data_AF-A0A0M9VW65-F1
#
_entry.id   AF-A0A0M9VW65-F1
#
_cell.length_a   1.000
_cell.length_b   1.000
_cell.length_c   1.000
_cell.angle_alpha   90.00
_cell.angle_beta   90.00
_cell.angle_gamma   90.00
#
_symmetry.space_group_name_H-M   'P 1'
#
loop_
_entity.id
_entity.type
_entity.pdbx_description
1 polymer ?
#
loop_
_entity_poly.entity_id
_entity_poly.type
_entity_poly.pdbx_seq_one_letter_code
_entity_poly.pdbx_strand_id
1 'polypeptide(L)'
;MSHPGNDPAIAPASLIEYPPAAAASAAATASQPQNEPKAAGALDDDDLNHWKKEIDSFLADPGEALSSRSADGARPWATSLFGCLCPADLCLLSFCCPCVVFGKTHHRVNKRSDMRGYEPVNVSCLLFFGTGLFGFQWIFEALQRAELEKEAEHREKTLVGPGQSQQQYARNEEMVYPEVV
;
A
#
# COMPACT_ATOMS: atom_id res chain seq x y z
N MET A 1 0.42 2.87 50.32
CA MET A 1 -0.95 3.10 50.83
C MET A 1 -1.39 4.45 50.29
N SER A 2 -2.48 4.71 49.60
CA SER A 2 -3.52 4.00 48.85
C SER A 2 -4.35 5.14 48.22
N HIS A 3 -4.85 4.96 46.99
CA HIS A 3 -5.86 5.83 46.35
C HIS A 3 -7.12 5.98 47.23
N PRO A 4 -7.92 7.05 47.02
CA PRO A 4 -9.06 7.00 46.08
C PRO A 4 -9.12 8.26 45.20
N GLY A 5 -9.57 8.29 43.94
CA GLY A 5 -10.49 7.41 43.22
C GLY A 5 -11.63 8.29 42.68
N ASN A 6 -11.54 8.72 41.40
CA ASN A 6 -12.69 9.23 40.64
C ASN A 6 -12.39 9.21 39.13
N ASP A 7 -12.47 8.04 38.50
CA ASP A 7 -12.46 7.89 37.04
C ASP A 7 -13.92 7.85 36.53
N PRO A 8 -14.29 8.59 35.47
CA PRO A 8 -15.60 8.44 34.84
C PRO A 8 -15.65 7.13 34.03
N ALA A 9 -16.67 6.34 34.32
CA ALA A 9 -16.95 5.03 33.74
C ALA A 9 -17.10 5.07 32.21
N ILE A 10 -16.23 4.34 31.51
CA ILE A 10 -16.39 3.93 30.12
C ILE A 10 -17.33 2.72 30.11
N ALA A 11 -18.46 2.85 29.42
CA ALA A 11 -19.43 1.78 29.22
C ALA A 11 -18.81 0.61 28.41
N PRO A 12 -19.11 -0.65 28.76
CA PRO A 12 -18.56 -1.81 28.05
C PRO A 12 -19.18 -1.94 26.66
N ALA A 13 -18.32 -2.05 25.64
CA ALA A 13 -18.67 -2.35 24.26
C ALA A 13 -19.43 -3.68 24.17
N SER A 14 -20.70 -3.60 23.76
CA SER A 14 -21.51 -4.76 23.41
C SER A 14 -20.88 -5.49 22.22
N LEU A 15 -20.74 -6.81 22.37
CA LEU A 15 -20.35 -7.77 21.33
C LEU A 15 -21.14 -7.55 20.04
N ILE A 16 -20.44 -7.16 18.96
CA ILE A 16 -20.97 -7.30 17.61
C ILE A 16 -20.80 -8.77 17.23
N GLU A 17 -21.91 -9.49 17.25
CA GLU A 17 -22.01 -10.87 16.80
C GLU A 17 -21.91 -10.90 15.27
N TYR A 18 -20.83 -11.47 14.73
CA TYR A 18 -20.68 -11.68 13.30
C TYR A 18 -21.42 -12.97 12.89
N PRO A 19 -22.36 -12.91 11.93
CA PRO A 19 -23.01 -14.12 11.43
C PRO A 19 -22.03 -15.00 10.64
N PRO A 20 -22.14 -16.34 10.73
CA PRO A 20 -21.24 -17.25 10.02
C PRO A 20 -21.45 -17.18 8.51
N ALA A 21 -20.33 -17.19 7.78
CA ALA A 21 -20.28 -17.17 6.32
C ALA A 21 -21.08 -18.33 5.71
N ALA A 22 -22.23 -18.01 5.14
CA ALA A 22 -22.99 -18.94 4.31
C ALA A 22 -22.30 -19.11 2.95
N ALA A 23 -22.02 -20.36 2.61
CA ALA A 23 -21.45 -20.77 1.33
C ALA A 23 -22.36 -20.35 0.16
N ALA A 24 -21.82 -19.54 -0.76
CA ALA A 24 -22.47 -19.23 -2.04
C ALA A 24 -21.85 -20.07 -3.16
N SER A 25 -22.74 -20.80 -3.84
CA SER A 25 -22.47 -21.79 -4.89
C SER A 25 -21.93 -21.17 -6.19
N ALA A 26 -21.22 -22.02 -6.93
CA ALA A 26 -20.60 -21.75 -8.22
C ALA A 26 -21.63 -21.43 -9.33
N ALA A 27 -21.31 -20.43 -10.15
CA ALA A 27 -21.92 -20.24 -11.46
C ALA A 27 -20.82 -19.84 -12.47
N ALA A 28 -20.88 -20.48 -13.64
CA ALA A 28 -19.82 -20.64 -14.61
C ALA A 28 -19.39 -19.35 -15.33
N THR A 29 -18.07 -19.23 -15.54
CA THR A 29 -17.36 -18.19 -16.29
C THR A 29 -17.61 -18.30 -17.79
N ALA A 30 -18.03 -17.21 -18.42
CA ALA A 30 -17.89 -17.01 -19.87
C ALA A 30 -16.45 -16.55 -20.17
N SER A 31 -15.74 -17.32 -21.01
CA SER A 31 -14.32 -17.12 -21.34
C SER A 31 -14.10 -15.89 -22.24
N GLN A 32 -13.32 -14.92 -21.75
CA GLN A 32 -12.63 -13.96 -22.62
C GLN A 32 -11.30 -14.56 -23.13
N PRO A 33 -10.81 -14.16 -24.31
CA PRO A 33 -9.62 -14.76 -24.92
C PRO A 33 -8.38 -14.50 -24.06
N GLN A 34 -7.79 -15.58 -23.58
CA GLN A 34 -6.54 -15.57 -22.82
C GLN A 34 -5.37 -15.44 -23.80
N ASN A 35 -4.59 -14.37 -23.68
CA ASN A 35 -3.23 -14.35 -24.22
C ASN A 35 -2.41 -15.45 -23.51
N GLU A 36 -1.57 -16.13 -24.28
CA GLU A 36 -0.81 -17.33 -23.91
C GLU A 36 -0.05 -17.21 -22.56
N PRO A 37 0.08 -18.31 -21.80
CA PRO A 37 0.84 -18.33 -20.56
C PRO A 37 2.34 -18.32 -20.85
N LYS A 38 2.99 -17.17 -20.70
CA LYS A 38 4.45 -17.05 -20.57
C LYS A 38 4.89 -17.96 -19.40
N ALA A 39 5.90 -18.80 -19.63
CA ALA A 39 6.31 -19.83 -18.67
C ALA A 39 6.54 -19.22 -17.27
N ALA A 40 5.84 -19.77 -16.27
CA ALA A 40 5.91 -19.36 -14.88
C ALA A 40 7.30 -19.67 -14.31
N GLY A 41 8.17 -18.67 -14.29
CA GLY A 41 9.41 -18.70 -13.54
C GLY A 41 9.43 -17.56 -12.54
N ALA A 42 10.07 -17.79 -11.39
CA ALA A 42 10.34 -16.77 -10.38
C ALA A 42 11.05 -15.50 -10.92
N LEU A 43 11.65 -15.61 -12.11
CA LEU A 43 12.34 -14.54 -12.83
C LEU A 43 11.51 -14.13 -14.05
N ASP A 44 10.86 -12.98 -13.94
CA ASP A 44 10.11 -12.34 -15.02
C ASP A 44 10.92 -11.16 -15.58
N ASP A 45 11.20 -11.18 -16.88
CA ASP A 45 11.94 -10.10 -17.56
C ASP A 45 11.24 -8.75 -17.42
N ASP A 46 9.90 -8.75 -17.34
CA ASP A 46 9.12 -7.51 -17.23
C ASP A 46 9.38 -6.82 -15.87
N ASP A 47 9.51 -7.59 -14.79
CA ASP A 47 9.87 -7.06 -13.48
C ASP A 47 11.33 -6.55 -13.43
N LEU A 48 12.27 -7.24 -14.09
CA LEU A 48 13.66 -6.80 -14.16
C LEU A 48 13.79 -5.45 -14.89
N ASN A 49 13.10 -5.32 -16.02
CA ASN A 49 13.09 -4.08 -16.79
C ASN A 49 12.42 -2.93 -16.03
N HIS A 50 11.34 -3.22 -15.29
CA HIS A 50 10.71 -2.28 -14.39
C HIS A 50 11.70 -1.74 -13.36
N TRP A 51 12.36 -2.62 -12.60
CA TRP A 51 13.29 -2.18 -11.55
C TRP A 51 14.52 -1.46 -12.09
N LYS A 52 15.00 -1.88 -13.28
CA LYS A 52 16.06 -1.15 -13.98
C LYS A 52 15.64 0.28 -14.27
N LYS A 53 14.44 0.49 -14.82
CA LYS A 53 13.92 1.82 -15.15
C LYS A 53 13.75 2.69 -13.91
N GLU A 54 13.22 2.13 -12.82
CA GLU A 54 13.04 2.89 -11.58
C GLU A 54 14.37 3.33 -10.96
N ILE A 55 15.38 2.45 -10.97
CA ILE A 55 16.74 2.80 -10.53
C ILE A 55 17.35 3.85 -11.44
N ASP A 56 17.26 3.69 -12.77
CA ASP A 56 17.77 4.67 -13.74
C ASP A 56 17.08 6.03 -13.55
N SER A 57 15.77 6.04 -13.27
CA SER A 57 15.01 7.27 -12.98
C SER A 57 15.46 7.93 -11.68
N PHE A 58 15.72 7.15 -10.62
CA PHE A 58 16.20 7.69 -9.36
C PHE A 58 17.61 8.25 -9.45
N LEU A 59 18.49 7.60 -10.22
CA LEU A 59 19.84 8.10 -10.47
C LEU A 59 19.85 9.37 -11.33
N ALA A 60 18.88 9.52 -12.24
CA ALA A 60 18.72 10.71 -13.05
C ALA A 60 18.26 11.93 -12.24
N ASP A 61 17.37 11.73 -11.25
CA ASP A 61 16.87 12.79 -10.40
C ASP A 61 16.65 12.34 -8.94
N PRO A 62 17.72 12.31 -8.13
CA PRO A 62 17.62 11.94 -6.72
C PRO A 62 17.01 13.05 -5.86
N GLY A 63 16.94 14.30 -6.36
CA GLY A 63 16.51 15.47 -5.60
C GLY A 63 15.01 15.48 -5.35
N GLU A 64 14.23 15.22 -6.39
CA GLU A 64 12.77 15.12 -6.30
C GLU A 64 12.34 13.92 -5.43
N ALA A 65 13.03 12.78 -5.57
CA ALA A 65 12.68 11.56 -4.83
C ALA A 65 12.86 11.66 -3.30
N LEU A 66 13.73 12.55 -2.82
CA LEU A 66 13.98 12.76 -1.39
C LEU A 66 13.15 13.90 -0.78
N SER A 67 12.44 14.68 -1.60
CA SER A 67 11.67 15.85 -1.17
C SER A 67 10.19 15.53 -0.99
N SER A 68 9.84 14.51 -0.20
CA SER A 68 8.45 14.25 0.16
C SER A 68 8.05 15.05 1.41
N ARG A 69 7.47 16.23 1.21
CA ARG A 69 6.72 16.93 2.25
C ARG A 69 5.31 16.35 2.29
N SER A 70 4.80 15.99 3.47
CA SER A 70 3.39 15.61 3.61
C SER A 70 2.49 16.76 3.14
N ALA A 71 1.45 16.44 2.36
CA ALA A 71 0.51 17.43 1.86
C ALA A 71 -0.12 18.26 3.00
N ASP A 72 -0.41 19.52 2.72
CA ASP A 72 -1.13 20.38 3.66
C ASP A 72 -2.51 19.78 3.94
N GLY A 73 -2.80 19.47 5.21
CA GLY A 73 -4.01 18.74 5.62
C GLY A 73 -3.84 17.21 5.77
N ALA A 74 -2.60 16.69 5.76
CA ALA A 74 -2.34 15.28 6.05
C ALA A 74 -3.01 14.82 7.36
N ARG A 75 -3.69 13.67 7.29
CA ARG A 75 -4.41 13.11 8.44
C ARG A 75 -3.43 12.75 9.56
N PRO A 76 -3.80 12.96 10.84
CA PRO A 76 -2.98 12.49 11.94
C PRO A 76 -2.82 10.97 11.89
N TRP A 77 -1.66 10.50 12.36
CA TRP A 77 -1.36 9.07 12.46
C TRP A 77 -2.45 8.35 13.26
N ALA A 78 -3.13 7.40 12.63
CA ALA A 78 -4.32 6.75 13.19
C ALA A 78 -4.10 5.27 13.57
N THR A 79 -2.90 4.72 13.38
CA THR A 79 -2.63 3.30 13.64
C THR A 79 -2.00 3.09 15.02
N SER A 80 -2.53 2.14 15.80
CA SER A 80 -1.96 1.78 17.10
C SER A 80 -0.60 1.09 16.92
N LEU A 81 0.33 1.27 17.87
CA LEU A 81 1.70 0.72 17.81
C LEU A 81 1.77 -0.81 17.56
N PHE A 82 0.77 -1.56 18.04
CA PHE A 82 0.63 -3.01 17.82
C PHE A 82 -0.62 -3.39 17.02
N GLY A 83 -1.25 -2.43 16.34
CA GLY A 83 -2.43 -2.69 15.49
C GLY A 83 -2.13 -3.66 14.34
N CYS A 84 -0.85 -3.84 13.99
CA CYS A 84 -0.38 -4.77 12.97
C CYS A 84 -0.49 -6.27 13.35
N LEU A 85 -0.73 -6.61 14.63
CA LEU A 85 -0.89 -8.01 15.08
C LEU A 85 -2.22 -8.64 14.67
N CYS A 86 -3.13 -7.88 14.04
CA CYS A 86 -4.39 -8.38 13.53
C CYS A 86 -4.50 -8.02 12.04
N PRO A 87 -4.21 -8.95 11.10
CA PRO A 87 -4.00 -10.40 11.28
C PRO A 87 -2.55 -10.79 11.64
N ALA A 88 -2.40 -11.72 12.60
CA ALA A 88 -1.10 -12.15 13.14
C ALA A 88 -0.21 -12.84 12.10
N ASP A 89 -0.80 -13.54 11.13
CA ASP A 89 -0.08 -14.22 10.05
C ASP A 89 0.74 -13.25 9.19
N LEU A 90 0.12 -12.11 8.82
CA LEU A 90 0.82 -11.08 8.06
C LEU A 90 1.95 -10.45 8.88
N CYS A 91 1.77 -10.28 10.20
CA CYS A 91 2.81 -9.77 11.08
C CYS A 91 4.02 -10.71 11.14
N LEU A 92 3.79 -12.01 11.33
CA LEU A 92 4.85 -13.02 11.36
C LEU A 92 5.54 -13.15 10.01
N LEU A 93 4.79 -13.10 8.90
CA LEU A 93 5.35 -13.15 7.56
C LEU A 93 6.21 -11.92 7.26
N SER A 94 5.75 -10.73 7.68
CA SER A 94 6.52 -9.48 7.53
C SER A 94 7.79 -9.49 8.36
N PHE A 95 7.80 -10.18 9.50
CA PHE A 95 8.98 -10.29 10.36
C PHE A 95 9.99 -11.33 9.85
N CYS A 96 9.53 -12.54 9.50
CA CYS A 96 10.41 -13.64 9.11
C CYS A 96 10.80 -13.60 7.62
N CYS A 97 9.92 -13.09 6.76
CA CYS A 97 10.10 -13.05 5.30
C CYS A 97 9.56 -11.73 4.72
N PRO A 98 10.12 -10.56 5.11
CA PRO A 98 9.65 -9.26 4.63
C PRO A 98 9.68 -9.15 3.09
N CYS A 99 10.60 -9.84 2.44
CA CYS A 99 10.74 -9.87 0.97
C CYS A 99 9.50 -10.42 0.24
N VAL A 100 8.81 -11.42 0.81
CA VAL A 100 7.58 -11.98 0.22
C VAL A 100 6.44 -10.99 0.31
N VAL A 101 6.33 -10.28 1.44
CA VAL A 101 5.32 -9.24 1.65
C VAL A 101 5.55 -8.07 0.71
N PHE A 102 6.81 -7.65 0.55
CA PHE A 102 7.21 -6.63 -0.43
C PHE A 102 6.85 -7.05 -1.85
N GLY A 103 7.26 -8.26 -2.27
CA GLY A 103 6.97 -8.78 -3.61
C GLY A 103 5.47 -8.93 -3.88
N LYS A 104 4.68 -9.31 -2.87
CA LYS A 104 3.21 -9.35 -2.93
C LYS A 104 2.61 -7.97 -3.14
N THR A 105 3.10 -6.99 -2.39
CA THR A 105 2.62 -5.60 -2.44
C THR A 105 2.93 -5.00 -3.80
N HIS A 106 4.16 -5.16 -4.29
CA HIS A 106 4.59 -4.73 -5.62
C HIS A 106 3.72 -5.33 -6.74
N HIS A 107 3.40 -6.63 -6.68
CA HIS A 107 2.51 -7.25 -7.65
C HIS A 107 1.08 -6.66 -7.63
N ARG A 108 0.55 -6.31 -6.45
CA ARG A 108 -0.79 -5.72 -6.31
C ARG A 108 -0.90 -4.33 -6.92
N VAL A 109 0.17 -3.54 -6.78
CA VAL A 109 0.21 -2.15 -7.24
C VAL A 109 0.52 -2.10 -8.73
N ASN A 110 1.59 -2.77 -9.18
CA ASN A 110 2.17 -2.51 -10.50
C ASN A 110 1.72 -3.51 -11.58
N LYS A 111 1.17 -4.68 -11.19
CA LYS A 111 0.71 -5.71 -12.14
C LYS A 111 -0.81 -5.81 -12.18
N ARG A 112 -1.40 -6.49 -11.20
CA ARG A 112 -2.85 -6.70 -11.13
C ARG A 112 -3.31 -6.82 -9.68
N SER A 113 -4.41 -6.14 -9.39
CA SER A 113 -5.06 -6.21 -8.08
C SER A 113 -5.73 -7.56 -7.82
N ASP A 114 -6.03 -8.34 -8.86
CA ASP A 114 -6.67 -9.66 -8.79
C ASP A 114 -5.71 -10.81 -8.43
N MET A 115 -4.41 -10.52 -8.29
CA MET A 115 -3.35 -11.47 -7.89
C MET A 115 -3.22 -12.71 -8.80
N ARG A 116 -3.76 -12.67 -10.02
CA ARG A 116 -3.65 -13.79 -10.96
C ARG A 116 -2.22 -13.89 -11.49
N GLY A 117 -1.64 -15.08 -11.38
CA GLY A 117 -0.24 -15.31 -11.81
C GLY A 117 0.79 -14.78 -10.80
N TYR A 118 0.39 -14.50 -9.56
CA TYR A 118 1.32 -14.16 -8.48
C TYR A 118 2.12 -15.40 -8.04
N GLU A 119 3.44 -15.28 -8.05
CA GLU A 119 4.37 -16.24 -7.45
C GLU A 119 4.95 -15.65 -6.15
N PRO A 120 4.99 -16.42 -5.03
CA PRO A 120 5.50 -15.92 -3.74
C PRO A 120 6.95 -15.44 -3.79
N VAL A 121 7.77 -16.11 -4.61
CA VAL A 121 9.16 -15.73 -4.89
C VAL A 121 9.20 -15.12 -6.28
N ASN A 122 9.10 -13.79 -6.34
CA ASN A 122 9.24 -13.03 -7.57
C ASN A 122 10.54 -12.22 -7.58
N VAL A 123 10.84 -11.56 -8.69
CA VAL A 123 12.02 -10.69 -8.85
C VAL A 123 12.09 -9.64 -7.74
N SER A 124 10.96 -9.01 -7.40
CA SER A 124 10.88 -8.01 -6.32
C SER A 124 11.24 -8.60 -4.94
N CYS A 125 10.82 -9.84 -4.66
CA CYS A 125 11.21 -10.58 -3.46
C CYS A 125 12.72 -10.87 -3.45
N LEU A 126 13.28 -11.35 -4.56
CA LEU A 126 14.71 -11.65 -4.68
C LEU A 126 15.59 -10.39 -4.57
N LEU A 127 15.16 -9.27 -5.16
CA LEU A 127 15.84 -7.99 -5.05
C LEU A 127 15.82 -7.45 -3.62
N PHE A 128 14.65 -7.48 -2.96
CA PHE A 128 14.52 -7.05 -1.59
C PHE A 128 15.33 -7.92 -0.63
N PHE A 129 15.29 -9.25 -0.82
CA PHE A 129 16.10 -10.17 -0.04
C PHE A 129 17.60 -9.92 -0.27
N GLY A 130 18.04 -9.87 -1.54
CA GLY A 130 19.43 -9.67 -1.91
C GLY A 130 20.00 -8.36 -1.37
N THR A 131 19.27 -7.25 -1.48
CA THR A 131 19.69 -5.94 -0.95
C THR A 131 19.60 -5.86 0.56
N GLY A 132 18.68 -6.59 1.19
CA GLY A 132 18.59 -6.76 2.64
C GLY A 132 19.85 -7.39 3.23
N LEU A 133 20.48 -8.35 2.54
CA LEU A 133 21.76 -8.95 2.97
C LEU A 133 22.91 -7.93 3.06
N PHE A 134 22.84 -6.83 2.30
CA PHE A 134 23.83 -5.75 2.29
C PHE A 134 23.36 -4.49 3.02
N GLY A 135 22.19 -4.50 3.66
CA GLY A 135 21.64 -3.36 4.38
C GLY A 135 21.01 -2.26 3.50
N PHE A 136 20.80 -2.52 2.21
CA PHE A 136 20.24 -1.56 1.25
C PHE A 136 18.73 -1.73 1.02
N GLN A 137 18.04 -2.51 1.85
CA GLN A 137 16.59 -2.77 1.71
C GLN A 137 15.75 -1.49 1.68
N TRP A 138 16.16 -0.45 2.42
CA TRP A 138 15.42 0.81 2.53
C TRP A 138 15.34 1.56 1.20
N ILE A 139 16.29 1.33 0.28
CA ILE A 139 16.31 1.95 -1.04
C ILE A 139 15.10 1.47 -1.84
N PHE A 140 14.86 0.16 -1.88
CA PHE A 140 13.71 -0.41 -2.60
C PHE A 140 12.37 0.01 -1.99
N GLU A 141 12.31 0.13 -0.67
CA GLU A 141 11.11 0.64 0.00
C GLU A 141 10.89 2.14 -0.30
N ALA A 142 11.94 2.95 -0.35
CA ALA A 142 11.86 4.35 -0.73
C ALA A 142 11.44 4.53 -2.19
N LEU A 143 12.00 3.74 -3.11
CA LEU A 143 11.63 3.75 -4.53
C LEU A 143 10.15 3.42 -4.72
N GLN A 144 9.65 2.37 -4.05
CA GLN A 144 8.24 1.99 -4.15
C GLN A 144 7.31 3.06 -3.55
N ARG A 145 7.71 3.73 -2.47
CA ARG A 145 6.92 4.84 -1.90
C ARG A 145 6.88 6.04 -2.85
N ALA A 146 8.00 6.40 -3.46
CA ALA A 146 8.06 7.50 -4.42
C ALA A 146 7.21 7.22 -5.67
N GLU A 147 7.14 5.97 -6.13
CA GLU A 147 6.25 5.56 -7.22
C GLU A 147 4.77 5.77 -6.86
N LEU A 148 4.35 5.31 -5.68
CA LEU A 148 2.97 5.47 -5.21
C LEU A 148 2.55 6.95 -5.10
N GLU A 149 3.45 7.82 -4.67
CA GLU A 149 3.21 9.26 -4.61
C GLU A 149 3.03 9.85 -6.02
N LYS A 150 3.89 9.49 -6.97
CA LYS A 150 3.77 9.91 -8.38
C LYS A 150 2.48 9.40 -9.02
N GLU A 151 2.09 8.16 -8.75
CA GLU A 151 0.85 7.57 -9.22
C GLU A 151 -0.38 8.26 -8.63
N ALA A 152 -0.35 8.60 -7.34
CA ALA A 152 -1.42 9.34 -6.68
C ALA A 152 -1.60 10.73 -7.30
N GLU A 153 -0.50 11.47 -7.52
CA GLU A 153 -0.52 12.77 -8.19
C GLU A 153 -1.03 12.66 -9.64
N HIS A 154 -0.58 11.66 -10.39
CA HIS A 154 -1.03 11.44 -11.76
C HIS A 154 -2.53 11.10 -11.82
N ARG A 155 -3.01 10.26 -10.90
CA ARG A 155 -4.41 9.90 -10.79
C ARG A 155 -5.27 11.11 -10.42
N GLU A 156 -4.81 11.96 -9.52
CA GLU A 156 -5.49 13.21 -9.18
C GLU A 156 -5.64 14.11 -10.41
N LYS A 157 -4.56 14.34 -11.16
CA LYS A 157 -4.57 15.12 -12.41
C LYS A 157 -5.48 14.53 -13.49
N THR A 158 -5.66 13.21 -13.49
CA THR A 158 -6.54 12.52 -14.45
C THR A 158 -8.02 12.68 -14.09
N LEU A 159 -8.34 12.61 -12.79
CA LEU A 159 -9.72 12.73 -12.30
C LEU A 159 -10.20 14.18 -12.29
N VAL A 160 -9.31 15.12 -12.00
CA VAL A 160 -9.58 16.55 -11.94
C VAL A 160 -9.24 17.13 -13.31
N GLY A 161 -10.21 17.10 -14.23
CA GLY A 161 -10.01 17.57 -15.61
C GLY A 161 -9.43 19.01 -15.69
N PRO A 162 -8.86 19.40 -16.85
CA PRO A 162 -8.17 20.68 -17.00
C PRO A 162 -9.14 21.85 -16.72
N GLY A 163 -9.00 22.47 -15.55
CA GLY A 163 -9.85 23.57 -15.06
C GLY A 163 -10.58 23.31 -13.74
N GLN A 164 -10.66 22.08 -13.25
CA GLN A 164 -11.36 21.76 -11.99
C GLN A 164 -10.48 21.87 -10.74
N SER A 165 -9.15 21.80 -10.85
CA SER A 165 -8.25 21.84 -9.69
C SER A 165 -8.35 23.16 -8.92
N GLN A 166 -8.41 24.29 -9.63
CA GLN A 166 -8.63 25.62 -9.06
C GLN A 166 -10.00 25.73 -8.36
N GLN A 167 -11.07 25.22 -8.98
CA GLN A 167 -12.40 25.23 -8.35
C GLN A 167 -12.49 24.30 -7.13
N GLN A 168 -11.79 23.17 -7.15
CA GLN A 168 -11.71 22.26 -6.02
C GLN A 168 -10.96 22.91 -4.84
N TYR A 169 -9.88 23.64 -5.12
CA TYR A 169 -9.12 24.37 -4.11
C TYR A 169 -9.95 25.49 -3.48
N ALA A 170 -10.62 26.31 -4.31
CA ALA A 170 -11.53 27.35 -3.85
C ALA A 170 -12.73 26.79 -3.04
N ARG A 171 -13.27 25.63 -3.44
CA ARG A 171 -14.33 24.94 -2.69
C ARG A 171 -13.83 24.36 -1.36
N ASN A 172 -12.60 23.83 -1.32
CA ASN A 172 -12.02 23.26 -0.10
C ASN A 172 -11.65 24.35 0.91
N GLU A 173 -11.24 25.55 0.48
CA GLU A 173 -11.06 26.71 1.37
C GLU A 173 -12.37 27.16 2.04
N GLU A 174 -13.52 26.94 1.38
CA GLU A 174 -14.84 27.25 1.94
C GLU A 174 -15.33 26.21 2.97
N MET A 175 -14.74 25.01 3.00
CA MET A 175 -14.96 24.01 4.06
C MET A 175 -14.16 24.35 5.33
N VAL A 176 -14.50 25.48 5.96
CA VAL A 176 -14.12 25.77 7.34
C VAL A 176 -14.83 24.77 8.24
N TYR A 177 -14.09 23.88 8.90
CA TYR A 177 -14.65 22.98 9.91
C TYR A 177 -15.36 23.81 10.98
N PRO A 178 -16.60 23.45 11.38
CA PRO A 178 -17.26 24.14 12.47
C PRO A 178 -16.37 24.01 13.71
N GLU A 179 -16.00 25.15 14.29
CA GLU A 179 -15.28 25.23 15.55
C GLU A 179 -16.13 24.51 16.61
N VAL A 180 -15.59 23.44 17.20
CA VAL A 180 -16.29 22.66 18.22
C VAL A 180 -16.22 23.46 19.52
N VAL A 181 -17.28 24.22 19.81
CA VAL A 181 -17.50 24.97 21.07
C VAL A 181 -17.87 24.03 22.20
#